data_AF-A0A453MTZ9-F1
#
_entry.id   AF-A0A453MTZ9-F1
#
_cell.length_a   1.000
_cell.length_b   1.000
_cell.length_c   1.000
_cell.angle_alpha   90.00
_cell.angle_beta   90.00
_cell.angle_gamma   90.00
#
_symmetry.space_group_name_H-M   'P 1'
#
loop_
_entity.id
_entity.type
_entity.pdbx_description
1 polymer ?
#
loop_
_entity_poly.entity_id
_entity_poly.type
_entity_poly.pdbx_seq_one_letter_code
_entity_poly.pdbx_strand_id
1 'polypeptide(L)'
;HRLFDRGLAYVGTDYRSNTLWDEYIKYEESLQAWSNLAVVYTRILEHPIQQLDRYFNCLKELTATRSLSEILTAEETSMYCLTVENSAQVLDGEAHPNDVEKTAEPEVSSSTEAEDKAKYVSIREELFRKAKEYESKIFNFEQAIRRPYFHVKPLDKPELENWHSYLDFIEKEEDINKYLDEASFVMGY
;
A
#
# COMPACT_ATOMS: atom_id res chain seq x y z
N HIS A 1 2.59 11.65 13.99
CA HIS A 1 2.65 10.18 13.88
C HIS A 1 1.94 9.48 15.04
N ARG A 2 2.50 9.36 16.26
CA ARG A 2 1.98 8.48 17.36
C ARG A 2 0.46 8.50 17.63
N LEU A 3 -0.20 9.66 17.55
CA LEU A 3 -1.65 9.74 17.75
C LEU A 3 -2.44 9.12 16.58
N PHE A 4 -2.05 9.43 15.33
CA PHE A 4 -2.63 8.85 14.13
C PHE A 4 -2.34 7.35 14.05
N ASP A 5 -1.10 6.93 14.31
CA ASP A 5 -0.74 5.49 14.31
C ASP A 5 -1.60 4.70 15.30
N ARG A 6 -1.83 5.27 16.50
CA ARG A 6 -2.71 4.66 17.49
C ARG A 6 -4.15 4.61 17.01
N GLY A 7 -4.68 5.66 16.38
CA GLY A 7 -6.04 5.66 15.83
C GLY A 7 -6.21 4.61 14.72
N LEU A 8 -5.26 4.58 13.79
CA LEU A 8 -5.25 3.66 12.65
C LEU A 8 -5.13 2.20 13.08
N ALA A 9 -4.45 1.91 14.19
CA ALA A 9 -4.39 0.55 14.73
C ALA A 9 -5.76 -0.03 15.13
N TYR A 10 -6.77 0.82 15.37
CA TYR A 10 -8.12 0.37 15.75
C TYR A 10 -9.15 0.50 14.63
N VAL A 11 -9.06 1.56 13.83
CA VAL A 11 -10.10 1.88 12.83
C VAL A 11 -9.55 2.11 11.43
N GLY A 12 -8.24 1.92 11.20
CA GLY A 12 -7.62 2.17 9.90
C GLY A 12 -8.09 1.23 8.78
N THR A 13 -8.61 0.06 9.15
CA THR A 13 -9.15 -0.95 8.23
C THR A 13 -10.66 -0.86 8.03
N ASP A 14 -11.34 0.03 8.77
CA ASP A 14 -12.78 0.24 8.61
C ASP A 14 -13.07 0.81 7.21
N TYR A 15 -14.09 0.27 6.54
CA TYR A 15 -14.55 0.72 5.24
C TYR A 15 -14.75 2.25 5.18
N ARG A 16 -15.28 2.85 6.25
CA ARG A 16 -15.61 4.29 6.33
C ARG A 16 -14.54 5.12 7.04
N SER A 17 -13.32 4.60 7.16
CA SER A 17 -12.19 5.28 7.82
C SER A 17 -11.58 6.43 7.01
N ASN A 18 -12.11 6.74 5.82
CA ASN A 18 -11.55 7.75 4.90
C ASN A 18 -11.32 9.11 5.57
N THR A 19 -12.20 9.52 6.50
CA THR A 19 -12.04 10.81 7.20
C THR A 19 -10.79 10.85 8.08
N LEU A 20 -10.44 9.73 8.74
CA LEU A 20 -9.23 9.66 9.56
C LEU A 20 -7.98 9.70 8.67
N TRP A 21 -8.00 8.97 7.56
CA TRP A 21 -6.91 8.96 6.59
C TRP A 21 -6.70 10.35 5.96
N ASP A 22 -7.76 11.06 5.62
CA ASP A 22 -7.69 12.43 5.10
C ASP A 22 -7.03 13.40 6.07
N GLU A 23 -7.36 13.33 7.37
CA GLU A 23 -6.70 14.16 8.38
C GLU A 23 -5.23 13.79 8.56
N TYR A 24 -4.88 12.50 8.43
CA TYR A 24 -3.48 12.09 8.49
C TYR A 24 -2.68 12.59 7.29
N ILE A 25 -3.24 12.47 6.08
CA ILE A 25 -2.64 12.99 4.85
C ILE A 25 -2.39 14.50 4.95
N LYS A 26 -3.39 15.29 5.36
CA LYS A 26 -3.23 16.74 5.55
C LYS A 26 -2.11 17.08 6.53
N TYR A 27 -1.99 16.29 7.60
CA TYR A 27 -0.92 16.45 8.59
C TYR A 27 0.46 16.20 7.95
N GLU A 28 0.65 15.09 7.22
CA GLU A 28 1.93 14.80 6.55
C GLU A 28 2.26 15.81 5.45
N GLU A 29 1.27 16.25 4.68
CA GLU A 29 1.41 17.32 3.68
C GLU A 29 1.87 18.63 4.32
N SER A 30 1.32 18.99 5.49
CA SER A 30 1.71 20.20 6.22
C SER A 30 3.17 20.17 6.71
N LEU A 31 3.69 18.97 6.97
CA LEU A 31 5.08 18.73 7.33
C LEU A 31 6.01 18.58 6.12
N GLN A 32 5.44 18.49 4.91
CA GLN A 32 6.14 18.17 3.66
C GLN A 32 6.94 16.86 3.76
N ALA A 33 6.46 15.90 4.56
CA ALA A 33 7.09 14.61 4.77
C ALA A 33 6.66 13.63 3.66
N TRP A 34 7.18 13.82 2.45
CA TRP A 34 6.72 13.09 1.25
C TRP A 34 6.92 11.58 1.32
N SER A 35 8.01 11.12 1.95
CA SER A 35 8.26 9.70 2.18
C SER A 35 7.22 9.07 3.11
N ASN A 36 6.89 9.74 4.21
CA ASN A 36 5.82 9.30 5.10
C ASN A 36 4.45 9.31 4.40
N LEU A 37 4.18 10.35 3.61
CA LEU A 37 2.94 10.45 2.83
C LEU A 37 2.80 9.28 1.84
N ALA A 38 3.90 8.89 1.20
CA ALA A 38 3.95 7.75 0.30
C ALA A 38 3.67 6.41 1.01
N VAL A 39 4.19 6.23 2.24
CA VAL A 39 3.86 5.09 3.10
C VAL A 39 2.38 5.10 3.49
N VAL A 40 1.83 6.26 3.86
CA VAL A 40 0.41 6.41 4.21
C VAL A 40 -0.48 6.00 3.05
N TYR A 41 -0.21 6.48 1.83
CA TYR A 41 -0.95 6.03 0.65
C TYR A 41 -0.80 4.54 0.41
N THR A 42 0.40 3.97 0.56
CA THR A 42 0.62 2.54 0.38
C THR A 42 -0.24 1.71 1.35
N ARG A 43 -0.26 2.08 2.64
CA ARG A 43 -1.11 1.43 3.66
C ARG A 43 -2.60 1.54 3.36
N ILE A 44 -3.05 2.67 2.82
CA ILE A 44 -4.44 2.84 2.39
C ILE A 44 -4.80 1.84 1.28
N LEU A 45 -3.89 1.64 0.31
CA LEU A 45 -4.13 0.75 -0.84
C LEU A 45 -4.17 -0.73 -0.49
N GLU A 46 -3.74 -1.11 0.72
CA GLU A 46 -3.85 -2.48 1.24
C GLU A 46 -5.26 -2.81 1.77
N HIS A 47 -6.11 -1.80 1.94
CA HIS A 47 -7.41 -1.96 2.56
C HIS A 47 -8.54 -1.50 1.64
N PRO A 48 -9.69 -2.19 1.66
CA PRO A 48 -10.85 -1.86 0.83
C PRO A 48 -11.61 -0.65 1.40
N ILE A 49 -10.97 0.51 1.57
CA ILE A 49 -11.61 1.71 2.15
C ILE A 49 -12.37 2.54 1.13
N GLN A 50 -13.33 3.34 1.59
CA GLN A 50 -14.06 4.28 0.73
C GLN A 50 -13.13 5.25 0.03
N GLN A 51 -13.44 5.54 -1.24
CA GLN A 51 -12.71 6.47 -2.11
C GLN A 51 -11.28 6.00 -2.46
N LEU A 52 -11.04 4.69 -2.50
CA LEU A 52 -9.73 4.12 -2.85
C LEU A 52 -9.14 4.68 -4.15
N ASP A 53 -9.98 4.88 -5.17
CA ASP A 53 -9.60 5.48 -6.45
C ASP A 53 -8.97 6.88 -6.29
N ARG A 54 -9.48 7.69 -5.35
CA ARG A 54 -8.93 9.02 -5.06
C ARG A 54 -7.52 8.90 -4.51
N TYR A 55 -7.32 8.05 -3.51
CA TYR A 55 -6.00 7.87 -2.89
C TYR A 55 -4.96 7.34 -3.87
N PHE A 56 -5.34 6.38 -4.74
CA PHE A 56 -4.44 5.87 -5.77
C PHE A 56 -4.07 6.94 -6.79
N ASN A 57 -5.02 7.80 -7.19
CA ASN A 57 -4.73 8.91 -8.09
C ASN A 57 -3.80 9.96 -7.44
N CYS A 58 -4.00 10.28 -6.15
CA CYS A 58 -3.10 11.16 -5.41
C CYS A 58 -1.68 10.60 -5.30
N LEU A 59 -1.52 9.28 -5.09
CA LEU A 59 -0.20 8.63 -5.10
C LEU A 59 0.47 8.77 -6.48
N LYS A 60 -0.25 8.54 -7.57
CA LYS A 60 0.29 8.72 -8.93
C LYS A 60 0.74 10.16 -9.15
N GLU A 61 -0.05 11.14 -8.72
CA GLU A 61 0.30 12.56 -8.81
C GLU A 61 1.55 12.90 -7.98
N LEU A 62 1.67 12.34 -6.77
CA LEU A 62 2.85 12.48 -5.93
C LEU A 62 4.10 11.94 -6.66
N THR A 63 4.02 10.75 -7.25
CA THR A 63 5.14 10.14 -8.01
C THR A 63 5.50 10.89 -9.30
N ALA A 64 4.53 11.57 -9.91
CA ALA A 64 4.75 12.39 -11.10
C ALA A 64 5.41 13.73 -10.77
N THR A 65 5.09 14.30 -9.61
CA THR A 65 5.55 15.64 -9.21
C THR A 65 6.89 15.61 -8.46
N ARG A 66 7.20 14.51 -7.76
CA ARG A 66 8.38 14.37 -6.88
C ARG A 66 9.37 13.38 -7.44
N SER A 67 10.64 13.49 -7.05
CA SER A 67 11.64 12.47 -7.36
C SER A 67 11.43 11.23 -6.49
N LEU A 68 11.91 10.07 -6.96
CA LEU A 68 11.80 8.84 -6.14
C LEU A 68 12.55 8.95 -4.82
N SER A 69 13.71 9.60 -4.83
CA SER A 69 14.52 9.80 -3.62
C SER A 69 13.81 10.61 -2.54
N GLU A 70 12.84 11.45 -2.89
CA GLU A 70 12.04 12.23 -1.92
C GLU A 70 10.88 11.42 -1.33
N ILE A 71 10.38 10.41 -2.05
CA ILE A 71 9.21 9.63 -1.64
C ILE A 71 9.55 8.24 -1.09
N LEU A 72 10.74 7.72 -1.36
CA LEU A 72 11.19 6.46 -0.79
C LEU A 72 11.55 6.65 0.68
N THR A 73 11.11 5.72 1.53
CA THR A 73 11.64 5.61 2.89
C THR A 73 13.05 5.05 2.90
N ALA A 74 13.75 5.20 4.04
CA ALA A 74 15.09 4.65 4.19
C ALA A 74 15.08 3.11 4.07
N GLU A 75 14.02 2.48 4.55
CA GLU A 75 13.77 1.04 4.47
C GLU A 75 13.55 0.57 3.02
N GLU A 76 12.70 1.27 2.25
CA GLU A 76 12.46 0.96 0.85
C GLU A 76 13.70 1.24 -0.03
N THR A 77 14.46 2.29 0.28
CA THR A 77 15.72 2.59 -0.43
C THR A 77 16.72 1.44 -0.26
N SER A 78 16.84 0.89 0.96
CA SER A 78 17.72 -0.26 1.21
C SER A 78 17.25 -1.53 0.47
N MET A 79 15.95 -1.76 0.37
CA MET A 79 15.40 -2.93 -0.33
C MET A 79 15.52 -2.81 -1.86
N TYR A 80 15.35 -1.62 -2.41
CA TYR A 80 15.63 -1.33 -3.82
C TYR A 80 17.12 -1.49 -4.14
N CYS A 81 18.05 -1.04 -3.28
CA CYS A 81 19.48 -1.26 -3.47
C CYS A 81 19.85 -2.76 -3.46
N LEU A 82 19.31 -3.56 -2.53
CA LEU A 82 19.59 -5.00 -2.43
C LEU A 82 19.03 -5.81 -3.62
N THR A 83 17.87 -5.44 -4.15
CA THR A 83 17.29 -6.10 -5.33
C THR A 83 18.05 -5.77 -6.62
N VAL A 84 18.59 -4.54 -6.73
CA VAL A 84 19.50 -4.15 -7.81
C VAL A 84 20.82 -4.93 -7.70
N GLU A 85 21.39 -5.06 -6.50
CA GLU A 85 22.62 -5.83 -6.26
C GLU A 85 22.46 -7.34 -6.52
N ASN A 86 21.32 -7.94 -6.16
CA ASN A 86 21.06 -9.37 -6.43
C ASN A 86 20.80 -9.67 -7.90
N SER A 87 20.32 -8.70 -8.69
CA SER A 87 20.22 -8.87 -10.15
C SER A 87 21.58 -8.88 -10.86
N ALA A 88 22.63 -8.39 -10.19
CA ALA A 88 23.99 -8.33 -10.73
C ALA A 88 24.88 -9.54 -10.35
N GLN A 89 24.42 -10.47 -9.51
CA GLN A 89 25.25 -11.59 -8.99
C GLN A 89 24.98 -12.97 -9.57
N VAL A 90 24.22 -13.10 -10.66
CA VAL A 90 24.19 -14.37 -11.42
C VAL A 90 24.87 -14.15 -12.76
N LEU A 91 26.18 -14.37 -12.77
CA LEU A 91 27.02 -14.95 -13.85
C LEU A 91 28.47 -14.46 -13.66
N ASP A 92 29.19 -15.01 -12.68
CA ASP A 92 30.62 -15.27 -12.87
C ASP A 92 30.99 -16.63 -12.28
N GLY A 93 31.66 -17.41 -13.11
CA GLY A 93 32.01 -18.80 -12.89
C GLY A 93 32.87 -19.27 -14.06
N GLU A 94 34.09 -18.74 -14.15
CA GLU A 94 35.33 -19.51 -13.96
C GLU A 94 36.52 -18.79 -14.62
N ALA A 95 37.56 -18.61 -13.82
CA ALA A 95 38.81 -17.98 -14.20
C ALA A 95 39.64 -18.84 -15.17
N HIS A 96 40.22 -18.21 -16.19
CA HIS A 96 41.57 -18.56 -16.65
C HIS A 96 42.35 -17.29 -17.08
N PRO A 97 43.67 -17.20 -16.81
CA PRO A 97 44.43 -15.97 -16.96
C PRO A 97 45.15 -15.91 -18.31
N ASN A 98 44.97 -14.82 -19.07
CA ASN A 98 46.07 -14.07 -19.67
C ASN A 98 45.58 -12.89 -20.52
N ASP A 99 46.32 -11.79 -20.36
CA ASP A 99 46.60 -10.72 -21.31
C ASP A 99 45.58 -9.59 -21.60
N VAL A 100 46.04 -8.39 -21.16
CA VAL A 100 45.98 -7.07 -21.80
C VAL A 100 44.68 -6.26 -21.69
N GLU A 101 44.73 -5.32 -20.73
CA GLU A 101 44.42 -3.89 -20.88
C GLU A 101 43.14 -3.53 -21.63
N LYS A 102 42.05 -3.39 -20.87
CA LYS A 102 40.98 -2.45 -21.22
C LYS A 102 40.31 -1.96 -19.95
N THR A 103 40.60 -0.71 -19.59
CA THR A 103 39.84 0.09 -18.64
C THR A 103 38.40 0.15 -19.13
N ALA A 104 37.55 -0.75 -18.62
CA ALA A 104 36.11 -0.62 -18.70
C ALA A 104 35.65 -0.20 -17.30
N GLU A 105 35.12 1.02 -17.23
CA GLU A 105 34.39 1.54 -16.08
C GLU A 105 33.31 0.52 -15.66
N PRO A 106 33.00 0.41 -14.36
CA PRO A 106 31.90 -0.43 -13.93
C PRO A 106 30.61 0.21 -14.43
N GLU A 107 29.93 -0.45 -15.37
CA GLU A 107 28.60 -0.04 -15.80
C GLU A 107 27.63 -0.19 -14.63
N VAL A 108 27.41 0.93 -13.96
CA VAL A 108 26.32 1.14 -13.00
C VAL A 108 25.02 0.86 -13.74
N SER A 109 24.21 -0.05 -13.20
CA SER A 109 22.85 -0.35 -13.62
C SER A 109 22.02 0.93 -13.77
N SER A 110 21.95 1.46 -14.98
CA SER A 110 21.28 2.72 -15.29
C SER A 110 19.80 2.51 -15.57
N SER A 111 19.03 2.03 -14.59
CA SER A 111 17.58 2.19 -14.69
C SER A 111 17.26 3.67 -14.63
N THR A 112 16.41 4.15 -15.53
CA THR A 112 16.02 5.56 -15.52
C THR A 112 15.04 5.82 -14.39
N GLU A 113 15.07 7.01 -13.79
CA GLU A 113 14.11 7.39 -12.74
C GLU A 113 12.65 7.18 -13.17
N ALA A 114 12.35 7.32 -14.47
CA ALA A 114 11.04 7.04 -15.03
C ALA A 114 10.65 5.56 -14.96
N GLU A 115 11.59 4.65 -15.24
CA GLU A 115 11.36 3.20 -15.11
C GLU A 115 11.15 2.81 -13.65
N ASP A 116 11.95 3.37 -12.74
CA ASP A 116 11.81 3.07 -11.32
C ASP A 116 10.49 3.63 -10.76
N LYS A 117 10.01 4.78 -11.24
CA LYS A 117 8.69 5.32 -10.89
C LYS A 117 7.58 4.42 -11.40
N ALA A 118 7.73 3.91 -12.63
CA ALA A 118 6.77 2.97 -13.20
C ALA A 118 6.70 1.67 -12.38
N LYS A 119 7.86 1.11 -11.97
CA LYS A 119 7.91 -0.07 -11.08
C LYS A 119 7.24 0.21 -9.73
N TYR A 120 7.57 1.34 -9.12
CA TYR A 120 7.01 1.77 -7.83
C TYR A 120 5.47 1.87 -7.87
N VAL A 121 4.92 2.49 -8.92
CA VAL A 121 3.48 2.62 -9.14
C VAL A 121 2.85 1.26 -9.45
N SER A 122 3.50 0.42 -10.27
CA SER A 122 2.98 -0.89 -10.66
C SER A 122 2.79 -1.84 -9.47
N ILE A 123 3.71 -1.84 -8.50
CA ILE A 123 3.56 -2.61 -7.25
C ILE A 123 2.32 -2.18 -6.47
N ARG A 124 2.08 -0.86 -6.39
CA ARG A 124 0.95 -0.28 -5.65
C ARG A 124 -0.37 -0.39 -6.40
N GLU A 125 -0.32 -0.47 -7.72
CA GLU A 125 -1.48 -0.78 -8.56
C GLU A 125 -1.99 -2.20 -8.30
N GLU A 126 -1.09 -3.15 -8.04
CA GLU A 126 -1.48 -4.51 -7.67
C GLU A 126 -2.17 -4.56 -6.29
N LEU A 127 -1.69 -3.79 -5.30
CA LEU A 127 -2.36 -3.62 -4.00
C LEU A 127 -3.76 -3.02 -4.20
N PHE A 128 -3.83 -1.90 -4.93
CA PHE A 128 -5.07 -1.24 -5.29
C PHE A 128 -6.06 -2.20 -5.95
N ARG A 129 -5.60 -3.02 -6.91
CA ARG A 129 -6.44 -3.98 -7.64
C ARG A 129 -7.05 -5.02 -6.69
N LYS A 130 -6.25 -5.59 -5.78
CA LYS A 130 -6.73 -6.54 -4.77
C LYS A 130 -7.76 -5.90 -3.84
N ALA A 131 -7.46 -4.70 -3.34
CA ALA A 131 -8.39 -3.96 -2.49
C ALA A 131 -9.70 -3.58 -3.21
N LYS A 132 -9.66 -3.22 -4.50
CA LYS A 132 -10.86 -2.98 -5.32
C LYS A 132 -11.68 -4.24 -5.57
N GLU A 133 -11.02 -5.37 -5.78
CA GLU A 133 -11.69 -6.65 -5.94
C GLU A 133 -12.44 -7.03 -4.65
N TYR A 134 -11.80 -6.87 -3.50
CA TYR A 134 -12.44 -7.07 -2.21
C TYR A 134 -13.55 -6.06 -1.93
N GLU A 135 -13.32 -4.76 -2.20
CA GLU A 135 -14.33 -3.70 -2.10
C GLU A 135 -15.59 -4.10 -2.87
N SER A 136 -15.45 -4.60 -4.09
CA SER A 136 -16.59 -5.00 -4.92
C SER A 136 -17.44 -6.11 -4.30
N LYS A 137 -16.82 -7.01 -3.51
CA LYS A 137 -17.53 -8.06 -2.77
C LYS A 137 -18.29 -7.50 -1.57
N ILE A 138 -17.69 -6.56 -0.84
CA ILE A 138 -18.28 -5.99 0.39
C ILE A 138 -19.22 -4.81 0.14
N PHE A 139 -19.14 -4.16 -1.02
CA PHE A 139 -19.79 -2.90 -1.34
C PHE A 139 -21.30 -2.89 -1.06
N ASN A 140 -22.01 -3.95 -1.45
CA ASN A 140 -23.45 -4.02 -1.25
C ASN A 140 -23.82 -4.16 0.24
N PHE A 141 -23.03 -4.92 1.01
CA PHE A 141 -23.23 -5.04 2.46
C PHE A 141 -23.03 -3.69 3.15
N GLU A 142 -21.96 -3.00 2.77
CA GLU A 142 -21.60 -1.69 3.31
C GLU A 142 -22.62 -0.60 2.98
N GLN A 143 -23.17 -0.60 1.76
CA GLN A 143 -24.24 0.31 1.37
C GLN A 143 -25.56 0.03 2.10
N ALA A 144 -25.83 -1.22 2.45
CA ALA A 144 -27.04 -1.60 3.17
C ALA A 144 -27.00 -1.20 4.67
N ILE A 145 -25.81 -0.93 5.22
CA ILE A 145 -25.65 -0.44 6.60
C ILE A 145 -26.08 1.04 6.67
N ARG A 146 -27.22 1.29 7.32
CA ARG A 146 -27.78 2.65 7.47
C ARG A 146 -27.27 3.34 8.72
N ARG A 147 -27.02 2.57 9.79
CA ARG A 147 -26.54 3.09 11.08
C ARG A 147 -25.19 2.47 11.43
N PRO A 148 -24.05 3.08 11.02
CA PRO A 148 -22.71 2.59 11.33
C PRO A 148 -22.27 2.90 12.77
N TYR A 149 -23.21 3.22 13.67
CA TYR A 149 -22.94 3.57 15.05
C TYR A 149 -24.02 2.99 15.96
N PHE A 150 -23.70 2.80 17.23
CA PHE A 150 -24.64 2.28 18.20
C PHE A 150 -25.85 3.20 18.37
N HIS A 151 -27.05 2.62 18.29
CA HIS A 151 -28.29 3.33 18.58
C HIS A 151 -29.24 2.42 19.36
N VAL A 152 -29.94 2.98 20.34
CA VAL A 152 -30.93 2.27 21.19
C VAL A 152 -32.14 1.71 20.40
N LYS A 153 -32.37 2.16 19.17
CA LYS A 153 -33.50 1.71 18.35
C LYS A 153 -33.10 0.40 17.70
N PRO A 154 -33.95 -0.64 17.74
CA PRO A 154 -33.63 -1.90 17.09
C PRO A 154 -33.34 -1.71 15.60
N LEU A 155 -32.52 -2.60 15.06
CA LEU A 155 -32.32 -2.74 13.63
C LEU A 155 -33.60 -3.29 12.98
N ASP A 156 -33.92 -2.82 11.78
CA ASP A 156 -35.04 -3.41 11.02
C ASP A 156 -34.63 -4.79 10.47
N LYS A 157 -35.61 -5.60 10.04
CA LYS A 157 -35.32 -6.95 9.54
C LYS A 157 -34.30 -6.96 8.39
N PRO A 158 -34.40 -6.07 7.37
CA PRO A 158 -33.41 -6.01 6.30
C PRO A 158 -32.00 -5.67 6.78
N GLU A 159 -31.85 -4.73 7.72
CA GLU A 159 -30.53 -4.36 8.28
C GLU A 159 -29.94 -5.54 9.08
N LEU A 160 -30.75 -6.28 9.85
CA LEU A 160 -30.30 -7.49 10.55
C LEU A 160 -29.89 -8.62 9.59
N GLU A 161 -30.69 -8.89 8.57
CA GLU A 161 -30.39 -9.91 7.55
C GLU A 161 -29.10 -9.59 6.80
N ASN A 162 -28.88 -8.30 6.50
CA ASN A 162 -27.62 -7.83 5.92
C ASN A 162 -26.44 -8.10 6.86
N TRP A 163 -26.54 -7.72 8.14
CA TRP A 163 -25.46 -7.97 9.11
C TRP A 163 -25.13 -9.45 9.26
N HIS A 164 -26.13 -10.34 9.37
CA HIS A 164 -25.87 -11.78 9.43
C HIS A 164 -25.17 -12.28 8.16
N SER A 165 -25.67 -11.88 6.98
CA SER A 165 -25.08 -12.29 5.70
C SER A 165 -23.66 -11.76 5.53
N TYR A 166 -23.40 -10.54 6.02
CA TYR A 166 -22.09 -9.92 5.92
C TYR A 166 -21.08 -10.59 6.86
N LEU A 167 -21.48 -10.86 8.10
CA LEU A 167 -20.64 -11.59 9.06
C LEU A 167 -20.36 -13.01 8.59
N ASP A 168 -21.37 -13.73 8.07
CA ASP A 168 -21.19 -15.06 7.47
C ASP A 168 -20.23 -15.04 6.26
N PHE A 169 -20.26 -13.97 5.47
CA PHE A 169 -19.34 -13.77 4.35
C PHE A 169 -17.91 -13.57 4.86
N ILE A 170 -17.74 -12.68 5.84
CA ILE A 170 -16.46 -12.37 6.49
C ILE A 170 -15.85 -13.64 7.13
N GLU A 171 -16.64 -14.43 7.86
CA GLU A 171 -16.17 -15.65 8.53
C GLU A 171 -15.72 -16.75 7.55
N LYS A 172 -16.31 -16.81 6.35
CA LYS A 172 -15.95 -17.78 5.31
C LYS A 172 -14.74 -17.35 4.50
N GLU A 173 -14.50 -16.06 4.39
CA GLU A 173 -13.35 -15.53 3.65
C GLU A 173 -12.12 -15.58 4.56
N GLU A 174 -11.39 -16.69 4.53
CA GLU A 174 -10.13 -16.91 5.29
C GLU A 174 -9.07 -15.80 5.06
N ASP A 175 -9.23 -15.00 4.00
CA ASP A 175 -8.32 -13.94 3.61
C ASP A 175 -8.33 -12.70 4.52
N ILE A 176 -9.32 -12.49 5.39
CA ILE A 176 -9.37 -11.25 6.20
C ILE A 176 -8.17 -11.14 7.15
N ASN A 177 -7.75 -12.27 7.74
CA ASN A 177 -6.53 -12.32 8.54
C ASN A 177 -5.27 -12.30 7.65
N LYS A 178 -5.37 -12.77 6.40
CA LYS A 178 -4.26 -12.77 5.45
C LYS A 178 -3.92 -11.35 4.95
N TYR A 179 -4.90 -10.47 4.77
CA TYR A 179 -4.66 -9.04 4.49
C TYR A 179 -4.04 -8.31 5.69
N LEU A 180 -4.24 -8.80 6.92
CA LEU A 180 -3.61 -8.28 8.14
C LEU A 180 -2.17 -8.80 8.32
N ASP A 181 -1.90 -10.06 7.94
CA ASP A 181 -0.59 -10.69 8.11
C ASP A 181 0.37 -10.46 6.92
N GLU A 182 -0.11 -10.40 5.67
CA GLU A 182 0.76 -10.21 4.48
C GLU A 182 1.27 -8.78 4.34
N ALA A 183 0.60 -7.78 4.92
CA ALA A 183 1.10 -6.41 5.01
C ALA A 183 2.40 -6.32 5.83
N SER A 184 2.63 -7.25 6.76
CA SER A 184 3.90 -7.35 7.50
C SER A 184 5.03 -7.92 6.64
N PHE A 185 4.71 -8.75 5.64
CA PHE A 185 5.72 -9.42 4.81
C PHE A 185 6.25 -8.52 3.68
N VAL A 186 5.43 -7.61 3.14
CA VAL A 186 5.85 -6.68 2.07
C VAL A 186 6.65 -5.48 2.62
N MET A 187 6.43 -5.11 3.89
CA MET A 187 7.08 -3.94 4.51
C MET A 187 8.10 -4.27 5.62
N GLY A 188 8.37 -5.55 5.88
CA GLY A 188 9.46 -5.97 6.78
C GLY A 188 9.38 -5.35 8.18
N TYR A 189 8.29 -5.63 8.90
CA TYR A 189 8.24 -5.51 10.36
C TYR A 189 8.53 -6.87 11.02
#